data_AF-A0A2H0N7T3-F1
#
_entry.id   AF-A0A2H0N7T3-F1
#
_cell.length_a   1.000
_cell.length_b   1.000
_cell.length_c   1.000
_cell.angle_alpha   90.00
_cell.angle_beta   90.00
_cell.angle_gamma   90.00
#
_symmetry.space_group_name_H-M   'P 1'
#
loop_
_entity.id
_entity.type
_entity.pdbx_description
1 polymer ?
#
loop_
_entity_poly.entity_id
_entity_poly.type
_entity_poly.pdbx_seq_one_letter_code
_entity_poly.pdbx_strand_id
1 'polypeptide(L)' 'MNISLSDSVEEAIIKLAERDNVPEATKAIELIKIALEMEEDNIWDRIATKRLETDNKRISHKDAWK' A
#
# COMPACT_ATOMS: atom_id res chain seq x y z
N MET A 1 4.51 -18.50 -7.79
CA MET A 1 4.39 -18.14 -6.36
C MET A 1 3.48 -19.17 -5.74
N ASN A 2 3.87 -19.84 -4.65
CA ASN A 2 3.00 -20.83 -4.01
C ASN A 2 2.55 -20.24 -2.66
N ILE A 3 1.30 -19.80 -2.60
CA ILE A 3 0.69 -19.13 -1.44
C ILE A 3 -0.59 -19.88 -1.08
N SER A 4 -0.78 -20.14 0.21
CA SER A 4 -2.01 -20.75 0.71
C SER A 4 -2.96 -19.64 1.15
N LEU A 5 -4.17 -19.65 0.59
CA LEU A 5 -5.23 -18.70 0.89
C LEU A 5 -6.43 -19.46 1.46
N SER A 6 -7.28 -18.77 2.22
CA SER A 6 -8.59 -19.32 2.55
C SER A 6 -9.50 -19.27 1.32
N ASP A 7 -10.41 -20.23 1.20
CA ASP A 7 -11.37 -20.34 0.09
C ASP A 7 -12.09 -19.02 -0.21
N SER A 8 -12.49 -18.27 0.83
CA SER A 8 -13.17 -16.99 0.69
C SER A 8 -12.33 -15.89 0.05
N VAL A 9 -11.01 -15.92 0.25
CA VAL A 9 -10.06 -14.95 -0.32
C VAL A 9 -9.76 -15.32 -1.77
N GLU A 10 -9.58 -16.61 -2.05
CA GLU A 10 -9.41 -17.12 -3.41
C GLU A 10 -10.62 -16.77 -4.29
N GLU A 11 -11.85 -17.02 -3.81
CA GLU A 11 -13.07 -16.64 -4.51
C GLU A 11 -13.16 -15.13 -4.80
N ALA A 12 -12.71 -14.30 -3.86
CA ALA A 12 -12.69 -12.86 -4.05
C ALA A 12 -11.67 -12.43 -5.12
N ILE A 13 -10.48 -13.04 -5.14
CA ILE A 13 -9.45 -12.77 -6.14
C ILE A 13 -9.94 -13.20 -7.52
N ILE A 14 -10.59 -14.37 -7.64
CA ILE A 14 -11.16 -14.86 -8.91
C ILE A 14 -12.17 -13.84 -9.47
N LYS A 15 -13.13 -13.38 -8.65
CA LYS A 15 -14.14 -12.38 -9.08
C LYS A 15 -13.50 -11.07 -9.53
N LEU A 16 -12.44 -10.62 -8.84
CA LEU A 16 -11.70 -9.42 -9.21
C LEU A 16 -10.88 -9.60 -10.50
N ALA A 17 -10.31 -10.79 -10.69
CA ALA A 17 -9.54 -11.14 -11.88
C ALA A 17 -10.46 -11.21 -13.12
N GLU A 18 -11.64 -11.82 -12.99
CA GLU A 18 -12.68 -11.85 -14.03
C GLU A 18 -13.15 -10.44 -14.39
N ARG A 19 -13.47 -9.61 -13.39
CA ARG A 19 -13.89 -8.21 -13.60
C ARG A 19 -12.86 -7.42 -14.41
N ASP A 20 -11.58 -7.62 -14.12
CA ASP A 20 -10.48 -6.89 -14.73
C ASP A 20 -9.92 -7.59 -15.98
N ASN A 21 -10.49 -8.74 -16.37
CA ASN A 21 -10.08 -9.56 -17.50
C ASN A 21 -8.57 -9.90 -17.50
N VAL A 22 -8.06 -10.31 -16.34
CA VAL A 22 -6.66 -10.72 -16.15
C VAL A 22 -6.60 -12.10 -15.49
N PRO A 23 -5.47 -12.84 -15.61
CA PRO A 23 -5.27 -14.07 -14.85
C PRO A 23 -5.34 -13.83 -13.34
N GLU A 24 -5.86 -14.81 -12.60
CA GLU A 24 -5.96 -14.79 -11.13
C GLU A 24 -4.61 -14.47 -10.47
N ALA A 25 -3.54 -15.14 -10.93
CA ALA A 25 -2.18 -14.91 -10.43
C ALA A 25 -1.72 -13.45 -10.66
N THR A 26 -2.08 -12.84 -11.79
CA THR A 26 -1.77 -11.43 -12.06
C THR A 26 -2.52 -10.53 -11.08
N LYS A 27 -3.81 -10.77 -10.85
CA LYS A 27 -4.60 -10.00 -9.89
C LYS A 27 -4.06 -10.13 -8.47
N ALA A 28 -3.68 -11.33 -8.05
CA ALA A 28 -3.08 -11.58 -6.75
C ALA A 28 -1.77 -10.78 -6.57
N ILE A 29 -0.90 -10.76 -7.59
CA ILE A 29 0.34 -9.98 -7.55
C ILE A 29 0.07 -8.48 -7.44
N GLU A 30 -0.88 -7.95 -8.22
CA GLU A 30 -1.27 -6.54 -8.16
C GLU A 30 -1.79 -6.16 -6.78
N LEU A 31 -2.66 -6.97 -6.19
CA LEU A 31 -3.20 -6.73 -4.85
C LEU A 31 -2.11 -6.79 -3.77
N ILE A 32 -1.20 -7.76 -3.86
CA ILE A 32 -0.04 -7.84 -2.94
C ILE A 32 0.82 -6.58 -3.08
N LYS A 33 1.05 -6.09 -4.30
CA LYS A 33 1.82 -4.87 -4.52
C LYS A 33 1.16 -3.65 -3.88
N ILE A 34 -0.14 -3.47 -4.06
CA ILE A 34 -0.90 -2.39 -3.43
C ILE A 34 -0.83 -2.49 -1.91
N ALA A 35 -0.99 -3.69 -1.34
CA ALA A 35 -0.89 -3.89 0.10
C ALA A 35 0.51 -3.53 0.65
N LEU A 36 1.57 -3.86 -0.08
CA LEU A 36 2.94 -3.48 0.29
C LEU A 36 3.14 -1.96 0.24
N GLU A 37 2.62 -1.28 -0.79
CA GLU A 37 2.67 0.18 -0.89
C GLU A 37 1.94 0.85 0.29
N MET A 38 0.77 0.33 0.69
CA MET A 38 0.02 0.83 1.85
C MET A 38 0.77 0.64 3.17
N GLU A 39 1.42 -0.51 3.37
CA GLU A 39 2.27 -0.73 4.56
C GLU A 39 3.48 0.21 4.58
N GLU A 40 4.08 0.47 3.41
CA GLU A 40 5.16 1.43 3.28
C GLU A 40 4.71 2.84 3.69
N ASP A 41 3.57 3.30 3.17
CA ASP A 41 2.97 4.60 3.49
C ASP A 41 2.72 4.74 5.00
N ASN A 42 2.19 3.71 5.66
CA ASN A 42 1.99 3.70 7.11
C ASN A 42 3.31 3.87 7.88
N ILE A 43 4.39 3.25 7.41
CA ILE A 43 5.71 3.39 8.02
C ILE A 43 6.25 4.82 7.81
N TRP A 44 6.14 5.35 6.61
CA TRP A 44 6.58 6.71 6.28
C TRP A 44 5.83 7.76 7.10
N ASP A 45 4.51 7.64 7.21
CA ASP A 45 3.68 8.53 8.01
C ASP A 45 4.08 8.51 9.49
N ARG A 46 4.30 7.31 10.05
CA ARG A 46 4.77 7.18 11.43
C ARG A 46 6.12 7.84 11.65
N ILE A 47 7.04 7.75 10.69
CA ILE A 47 8.34 8.43 10.77
C ILE A 47 8.16 9.95 10.67
N ALA A 48 7.35 10.43 9.73
CA ALA A 48 7.07 11.84 9.54
C ALA A 48 6.42 12.46 10.78
N THR A 49 5.44 11.78 11.37
CA THR A 49 4.75 12.19 12.60
C THR A 49 5.74 12.28 13.77
N LYS A 50 6.60 11.28 13.98
CA LYS A 50 7.63 11.33 15.03
C LYS A 50 8.61 12.49 14.84
N ARG A 51 9.02 12.78 13.59
CA ARG A 51 9.86 13.95 13.28
C ARG A 51 9.12 15.24 13.58
N LEU A 52 7.83 15.32 13.24
CA LEU A 52 6.99 16.49 13.51
C LEU A 52 6.88 16.79 15.01
N GLU A 53 6.81 15.76 15.86
CA GLU A 53 6.72 15.90 17.32
C GLU A 53 8.05 16.31 17.96
N THR A 54 9.17 15.87 17.40
CA THR A 54 10.51 16.05 18.00
C THR A 54 11.29 17.23 17.43
N ASP A 55 10.94 17.72 16.24
CA ASP A 55 11.64 18.82 15.59
C ASP A 55 11.00 20.18 15.93
N ASN A 56 11.84 21.09 16.42
CA ASN A 56 11.45 22.43 16.86
C ASN A 56 11.53 23.44 15.70
N LYS A 57 12.20 23.09 14.58
CA LYS A 57 12.31 23.97 13.41
C LYS A 57 11.10 23.79 12.51
N ARG A 58 10.27 24.84 12.44
CA ARG A 58 9.20 24.97 11.45
C ARG A 58 9.68 25.89 10.33
N ILE A 59 9.62 25.43 9.09
CA ILE A 59 9.84 26.24 7.90
C ILE A 59 8.48 26.57 7.27
N SER A 60 8.35 27.75 6.67
CA SER A 60 7.09 28.11 5.98
C SER A 60 6.91 27.26 4.73
N HIS A 61 5.66 26.98 4.33
CA HIS A 61 5.37 26.25 3.10
C HIS A 61 6.07 26.91 1.88
N LYS A 62 6.09 28.24 1.82
CA LYS A 62 6.75 28.98 0.75
C LYS A 62 8.26 28.73 0.69
N ASP A 63 8.92 28.56 1.84
CA ASP A 63 10.35 28.28 1.91
C ASP A 63 10.66 26.80 1.65
N ALA A 64 9.74 25.89 1.98
CA ALA A 64 9.87 24.45 1.75
C ALA A 64 9.75 24.04 0.27
N TRP A 65 8.96 24.78 -0.51
CA TRP A 65 8.67 24.48 -1.93
C TRP A 65 9.30 25.45 -2.92
N LYS A 66 10.33 26.19 -2.48
CA LYS A 66 11.13 27.06 -3.33
C LYS A 66 12.19 26.25 -4.08
#